data_AF-A0A7K3Z708-F1
#
_entry.id   AF-A0A7K3Z708-F1
#
_cell.length_a   1.000
_cell.length_b   1.000
_cell.length_c   1.000
_cell.angle_alpha   90.00
_cell.angle_beta   90.00
_cell.angle_gamma   90.00
#
_symmetry.space_group_name_H-M   'P 1'
#
loop_
_entity.id
_entity.type
_entity.pdbx_description
1 polymer ?
#
loop_
_entity_poly.entity_id
_entity_poly.type
_entity_poly.pdbx_seq_one_letter_code
_entity_poly.pdbx_strand_id
1 'polypeptide(L)'
;MYQPRAAIFPSVMLILIGSIDCITTIIGTAFYGSFEVNPFLVGLVSNIPLFTIIKFSATLCIGLSYFFANRILHQTGERSSKSFRYTNLFVKGTYAGLAVFLSIVVVNNLAVILA
;
A
#
# COMPACT_ATOMS: atom_id res chain seq x y z
N MET A 1 19.53 -5.15 19.92
CA MET A 1 19.52 -6.00 18.70
C MET A 1 18.34 -5.59 17.82
N TYR A 2 18.60 -5.23 16.55
CA TYR A 2 17.55 -4.98 15.57
C TYR A 2 17.04 -6.33 15.08
N GLN A 3 15.76 -6.68 15.31
CA GLN A 3 15.19 -7.87 14.70
C GLN A 3 14.67 -7.47 13.32
N PRO A 4 15.37 -7.83 12.22
CA PRO A 4 14.96 -7.46 10.86
C PRO A 4 13.53 -7.93 10.53
N ARG A 5 13.04 -8.98 11.21
CA ARG A 5 11.68 -9.52 11.06
C ARG A 5 10.57 -8.49 11.32
N ALA A 6 10.76 -7.58 12.28
CA ALA A 6 9.72 -6.61 12.65
C ALA A 6 9.50 -5.51 11.61
N ALA A 7 10.52 -5.20 10.79
CA ALA A 7 10.44 -4.19 9.75
C ALA A 7 9.97 -4.77 8.40
N ILE A 8 10.31 -6.03 8.13
CA ILE A 8 9.99 -6.71 6.87
C ILE A 8 8.49 -7.05 6.79
N PHE A 9 7.90 -7.52 7.89
CA PHE A 9 6.49 -7.95 7.93
C PHE A 9 5.49 -6.87 7.48
N PRO A 10 5.55 -5.62 7.98
CA PRO A 10 4.63 -4.57 7.54
C PRO A 10 4.82 -4.17 6.07
N SER A 11 6.07 -4.12 5.56
CA SER A 11 6.33 -3.88 4.13
C SER A 11 5.74 -4.98 3.25
N VAL A 12 5.94 -6.24 3.60
CA VAL A 12 5.41 -7.39 2.85
C VAL A 12 3.88 -7.38 2.87
N MET A 13 3.26 -7.06 4.00
CA MET A 13 1.81 -6.94 4.08
C MET A 13 1.24 -5.82 3.21
N LEU A 14 1.88 -4.64 3.16
CA LEU A 14 1.44 -3.55 2.27
C LEU A 14 1.50 -3.97 0.79
N ILE A 15 2.59 -4.63 0.39
CA ILE A 15 2.74 -5.10 -0.98
C ILE A 15 1.68 -6.17 -1.30
N LEU A 16 1.43 -7.09 -0.37
CA LEU A 16 0.46 -8.17 -0.54
C LEU A 16 -0.97 -7.62 -0.64
N ILE A 17 -1.36 -6.72 0.26
CA ILE A 17 -2.70 -6.09 0.24
C ILE A 17 -2.86 -5.25 -1.04
N GLY A 18 -1.87 -4.45 -1.43
CA GLY A 18 -1.96 -3.67 -2.68
C GLY A 18 -1.96 -4.54 -3.94
N SER A 19 -1.33 -5.72 -3.90
CA SER A 19 -1.42 -6.70 -4.99
C SER A 19 -2.83 -7.30 -5.09
N ILE A 20 -3.47 -7.60 -3.95
CA ILE A 20 -4.86 -8.06 -3.89
C ILE A 20 -5.81 -6.97 -4.41
N ASP A 21 -5.61 -5.70 -4.02
CA ASP A 21 -6.37 -4.57 -4.57
C ASP A 21 -6.27 -4.52 -6.09
N CYS A 22 -5.05 -4.65 -6.62
CA CYS A 22 -4.82 -4.60 -8.06
C CYS A 22 -5.55 -5.75 -8.78
N ILE A 23 -5.43 -6.98 -8.29
CA ILE A 23 -6.11 -8.16 -8.87
C ILE A 23 -7.63 -8.00 -8.80
N THR A 24 -8.17 -7.62 -7.65
CA THR A 24 -9.61 -7.43 -7.46
C THR A 24 -10.15 -6.30 -8.33
N THR A 25 -9.38 -5.21 -8.50
CA THR A 25 -9.77 -4.15 -9.43
C THR A 25 -9.78 -4.63 -10.88
N ILE A 26 -8.79 -5.42 -11.32
CA ILE A 26 -8.77 -5.99 -12.67
C ILE A 26 -10.00 -6.87 -12.91
N ILE A 27 -10.31 -7.76 -11.97
CA ILE A 27 -11.47 -8.64 -12.08
C ILE A 27 -12.77 -7.81 -12.10
N GLY A 28 -12.91 -6.85 -11.19
CA GLY A 28 -14.10 -5.99 -11.12
C GLY A 28 -14.30 -5.14 -12.38
N THR A 29 -13.23 -4.56 -12.92
CA THR A 29 -13.29 -3.72 -14.13
C THR A 29 -13.50 -4.55 -15.40
N ALA A 30 -12.83 -5.70 -15.53
CA ALA A 30 -12.92 -6.55 -16.71
C ALA A 30 -14.24 -7.33 -16.82
N PHE A 31 -14.81 -7.80 -15.70
CA PHE A 31 -15.97 -8.69 -15.70
C PHE A 31 -17.27 -8.03 -15.24
N TYR A 32 -17.20 -7.03 -14.36
CA TYR A 32 -18.38 -6.43 -13.72
C TYR A 32 -18.59 -4.95 -14.08
N GLY A 33 -17.73 -4.37 -14.94
CA GLY A 33 -17.83 -2.95 -15.31
C GLY A 33 -17.64 -2.00 -14.13
N SER A 34 -16.92 -2.42 -13.10
CA SER A 34 -16.69 -1.64 -11.88
C SER A 34 -16.03 -0.30 -12.23
N PHE A 35 -16.52 0.79 -11.65
CA PHE A 35 -15.98 2.13 -11.88
C PHE A 35 -14.92 2.49 -10.84
N GLU A 36 -13.76 2.92 -11.31
CA GLU A 36 -12.72 3.44 -10.43
C GLU A 36 -13.16 4.79 -9.85
N VAL A 37 -13.24 4.90 -8.53
CA VAL A 37 -13.68 6.14 -7.85
C VAL A 37 -12.63 7.24 -7.94
N ASN A 38 -11.37 6.90 -8.24
CA ASN A 38 -10.29 7.88 -8.34
C ASN A 38 -10.38 8.65 -9.67
N PRO A 39 -10.69 9.97 -9.65
CA PRO A 39 -10.92 10.75 -10.87
C PRO A 39 -9.68 10.89 -11.76
N PHE A 40 -8.47 10.72 -11.22
CA PHE A 40 -7.24 10.72 -12.02
C PHE A 40 -6.99 9.40 -12.74
N LEU A 41 -7.50 8.29 -12.21
CA LEU A 41 -7.32 6.96 -12.77
C LEU A 41 -8.53 6.50 -13.59
N VAL A 42 -9.70 7.13 -13.44
CA VAL A 42 -10.94 6.72 -14.12
C VAL A 42 -10.79 6.68 -15.64
N GLY A 43 -10.03 7.60 -16.24
CA GLY A 43 -9.75 7.62 -17.67
C GLY A 43 -8.82 6.49 -18.14
N LEU A 44 -7.99 5.96 -17.22
CA LEU A 44 -7.07 4.86 -17.49
C LEU A 44 -7.71 3.48 -17.35
N VAL A 45 -8.89 3.36 -16.72
CA VAL A 45 -9.62 2.08 -16.58
C VAL A 45 -9.93 1.46 -17.94
N SER A 46 -10.12 2.31 -18.96
CA SER A 46 -10.26 1.93 -20.37
C SER A 46 -9.10 1.09 -20.90
N ASN A 47 -7.91 1.22 -20.28
CA ASN A 47 -6.69 0.51 -20.65
C ASN A 47 -6.15 -0.25 -19.43
N ILE A 48 -6.84 -1.35 -19.10
CA ILE A 48 -6.61 -2.22 -17.92
C ILE A 48 -5.12 -2.56 -17.70
N PRO A 49 -4.31 -2.89 -18.72
CA PRO A 49 -2.88 -3.17 -18.52
C PRO A 49 -2.09 -1.97 -17.99
N LEU A 50 -2.34 -0.77 -18.56
CA LEU A 50 -1.66 0.46 -18.16
C LEU A 50 -2.02 0.85 -16.73
N PHE A 51 -3.31 0.76 -16.40
CA PHE A 51 -3.85 0.99 -15.07
C PHE A 51 -3.22 0.04 -14.03
N THR A 52 -3.12 -1.25 -14.38
CA THR A 52 -2.50 -2.28 -13.54
C THR A 52 -1.03 -1.98 -13.26
N ILE A 53 -0.26 -1.61 -14.30
CA ILE A 53 1.17 -1.27 -14.16
C ILE A 53 1.35 -0.08 -13.22
N ILE A 54 0.50 0.94 -13.34
CA ILE A 54 0.57 2.13 -12.48
C ILE A 54 0.22 1.79 -11.04
N LYS A 55 -0.88 1.07 -10.79
CA LYS A 55 -1.26 0.65 -9.43
C LYS A 55 -0.19 -0.25 -8.80
N PHE A 56 0.34 -1.20 -9.56
CA PHE A 56 1.34 -2.14 -9.07
C PHE A 56 2.69 -1.44 -8.79
N SER A 57 3.14 -0.56 -9.69
CA SER A 57 4.36 0.23 -9.47
C SER A 57 4.22 1.17 -8.27
N ALA A 58 3.09 1.83 -8.09
CA ALA A 58 2.80 2.64 -6.91
C ALA A 58 2.85 1.81 -5.62
N THR A 59 2.23 0.62 -5.62
CA THR A 59 2.23 -0.30 -4.48
C THR A 59 3.65 -0.72 -4.10
N LEU A 60 4.47 -1.08 -5.10
CA LEU A 60 5.88 -1.44 -4.87
C LEU A 60 6.68 -0.25 -4.34
N CYS A 61 6.52 0.94 -4.93
CA CYS A 61 7.18 2.16 -4.45
C CYS A 61 6.83 2.44 -2.99
N ILE A 62 5.55 2.36 -2.61
CA ILE A 62 5.10 2.58 -1.23
C ILE A 62 5.72 1.55 -0.28
N GLY A 63 5.66 0.26 -0.62
CA GLY A 63 6.23 -0.82 0.19
C GLY A 63 7.74 -0.70 0.39
N LEU A 64 8.47 -0.34 -0.69
CA LEU A 64 9.91 -0.11 -0.67
C LEU A 64 10.27 1.17 0.11
N SER A 65 9.57 2.28 -0.11
CA SER A 65 9.78 3.52 0.64
C SER A 65 9.58 3.31 2.13
N TYR A 66 8.55 2.57 2.53
CA TYR A 66 8.32 2.22 3.93
C TYR A 66 9.46 1.33 4.48
N PHE A 67 9.91 0.34 3.71
CA PHE A 67 11.04 -0.51 4.08
C PHE A 67 12.33 0.31 4.31
N PHE A 68 12.66 1.20 3.37
CA PHE A 68 13.84 2.06 3.47
C PHE A 68 13.72 3.05 4.62
N ALA A 69 12.56 3.70 4.79
CA ALA A 69 12.33 4.64 5.89
C ALA A 69 12.53 3.96 7.25
N ASN A 70 11.98 2.75 7.42
CA ASN A 70 12.11 2.00 8.67
C ASN A 70 13.56 1.52 8.88
N ARG A 71 14.25 1.08 7.81
CA ARG A 71 15.67 0.69 7.87
C ARG A 71 16.57 1.85 8.27
N ILE A 72 16.43 3.00 7.62
CA ILE A 72 17.25 4.20 7.89
C ILE A 72 17.02 4.67 9.32
N LEU A 73 15.75 4.77 9.73
CA LEU A 73 15.39 5.19 11.07
C LEU A 73 16.10 4.34 12.12
N HIS A 74 16.04 3.02 12.02
CA HIS A 74 16.66 2.14 13.01
C HIS A 74 18.18 1.95 12.93
N GLN A 75 18.79 2.36 11.81
CA GLN A 75 20.25 2.47 11.67
C GLN A 75 20.82 3.70 12.38
N THR A 76 20.01 4.74 12.66
CA THR A 76 20.49 5.88 13.44
C THR A 76 20.77 5.49 14.91
N GLY A 77 21.97 5.88 15.38
CA GLY A 77 22.44 5.60 16.74
C GLY A 77 21.72 6.42 17.83
N GLU A 78 21.20 7.60 17.48
CA GLU A 78 20.49 8.49 18.41
C GLU A 78 19.01 8.14 18.58
N ARG A 79 18.74 6.98 19.21
CA ARG A 79 17.36 6.53 19.48
C ARG A 79 16.62 7.33 20.55
N SER A 80 17.32 8.20 21.28
CA SER A 80 16.78 8.98 22.41
C SER A 80 16.33 10.39 22.02
N SER A 81 16.56 10.83 20.78
CA SER A 81 16.15 12.17 20.35
C SER A 81 14.62 12.26 20.19
N LYS A 82 14.04 13.41 20.56
CA LYS A 82 12.61 13.70 20.33
C LYS A 82 12.26 13.54 18.85
N SER A 83 13.17 13.89 17.95
CA SER A 83 13.03 13.75 16.50
C SER A 83 12.83 12.29 16.08
N PHE A 84 13.61 11.35 16.65
CA PHE A 84 13.45 9.91 16.38
C PHE A 84 12.05 9.40 16.76
N ARG A 85 11.51 9.87 17.90
CA ARG A 85 10.18 9.46 18.37
C ARG A 85 9.05 9.97 17.47
N TYR A 86 9.13 11.22 16.99
CA TYR A 86 8.17 11.76 16.03
C TYR A 86 8.24 11.04 14.68
N THR A 87 9.44 10.82 14.14
CA THR A 87 9.60 10.10 12.86
C THR A 87 9.11 8.66 12.96
N ASN A 88 9.40 7.95 14.05
CA ASN A 88 8.89 6.59 14.29
C ASN A 88 7.35 6.57 14.39
N LEU A 89 6.76 7.54 15.09
CA LEU A 89 5.31 7.65 15.19
C LEU A 89 4.68 7.93 13.82
N PHE A 90 5.28 8.82 13.03
CA PHE A 90 4.82 9.16 11.69
C PHE A 90 4.91 7.96 10.75
N VAL A 91 6.04 7.25 10.72
CA VAL A 91 6.22 6.03 9.91
C VAL A 91 5.16 4.98 10.26
N LYS A 92 4.94 4.71 11.56
CA LYS A 92 3.89 3.78 12.01
C LYS A 92 2.48 4.26 11.68
N GLY A 93 2.22 5.56 11.83
CA GLY A 93 0.94 6.17 11.49
C GLY A 93 0.62 6.04 10.00
N THR A 94 1.59 6.33 9.14
CA THR A 94 1.47 6.17 7.69
C THR A 94 1.21 4.70 7.31
N TYR A 95 1.89 3.75 7.95
CA TYR A 95 1.61 2.33 7.75
C TYR A 95 0.17 1.96 8.14
N ALA A 96 -0.27 2.36 9.34
CA ALA A 96 -1.62 2.04 9.81
C ALA A 96 -2.69 2.68 8.91
N GLY A 97 -2.50 3.94 8.51
CA GLY A 97 -3.39 4.65 7.59
C GLY A 97 -3.46 3.97 6.22
N LEU A 98 -2.31 3.62 5.63
CA LEU A 98 -2.25 2.91 4.36
C LEU A 98 -2.90 1.52 4.44
N ALA A 99 -2.65 0.78 5.51
CA ALA A 99 -3.24 -0.55 5.71
C ALA A 99 -4.76 -0.48 5.82
N VAL A 100 -5.30 0.47 6.58
CA VAL A 100 -6.76 0.69 6.71
C VAL A 100 -7.34 1.12 5.37
N PHE A 101 -6.74 2.11 4.71
CA PHE A 101 -7.20 2.59 3.41
C PHE A 101 -7.25 1.47 2.37
N LEU A 102 -6.14 0.75 2.18
CA LEU A 102 -6.07 -0.36 1.24
C LEU A 102 -7.05 -1.49 1.60
N SER A 103 -7.26 -1.78 2.88
CA SER A 103 -8.23 -2.79 3.30
C SER A 103 -9.66 -2.40 2.92
N ILE A 104 -10.03 -1.12 3.08
CA ILE A 104 -11.35 -0.62 2.68
C ILE A 104 -11.53 -0.77 1.16
N VAL A 105 -10.51 -0.40 0.36
CA VAL A 105 -10.59 -0.54 -1.10
C VAL A 105 -10.71 -2.00 -1.52
N VAL A 106 -9.91 -2.91 -0.94
CA VAL A 106 -10.00 -4.35 -1.22
C VAL A 106 -11.37 -4.90 -0.86
N VAL A 107 -11.92 -4.55 0.31
CA VAL A 107 -13.26 -5.00 0.72
C VAL A 107 -14.32 -4.47 -0.22
N ASN A 108 -14.22 -3.21 -0.65
CA ASN A 108 -15.14 -2.63 -1.62
C ASN A 108 -15.08 -3.37 -2.97
N ASN A 109 -13.88 -3.64 -3.50
CA ASN A 109 -13.74 -4.37 -4.76
C ASN A 109 -14.26 -5.82 -4.64
N LEU A 110 -14.01 -6.49 -3.51
CA LEU A 110 -14.56 -7.83 -3.25
C LEU A 110 -16.08 -7.82 -3.15
N ALA A 111 -16.67 -6.80 -2.52
CA ALA A 111 -18.12 -6.66 -2.43
C ALA A 111 -18.76 -6.53 -3.81
N VAL A 112 -18.13 -5.80 -4.73
CA VAL A 112 -18.61 -5.67 -6.12
C VAL A 112 -18.46 -6.99 -6.90
N ILE A 113 -17.40 -7.77 -6.66
CA ILE A 113 -17.21 -9.08 -7.32
C ILE A 113 -18.18 -10.14 -6.80
N LEU A 114 -18.56 -10.07 -5.52
CA LEU A 114 -19.41 -11.07 -4.86
C LEU A 114 -20.91 -10.74 -4.89
N ALA A 115 -21.28 -9.52 -5.28
CA ALA A 115 -22.66 -9.08 -5.47
C ALA A 115 -23.19 -9.49 -6.85
#